data_AF-A0A7C4G644-F1
#
_entry.id   AF-A0A7C4G644-F1
#
_cell.length_a   1.000
_cell.length_b   1.000
_cell.length_c   1.000
_cell.angle_alpha   90.00
_cell.angle_beta   90.00
_cell.angle_gamma   90.00
#
_symmetry.space_group_name_H-M   'P 1'
#
loop_
_entity.id
_entity.type
_entity.pdbx_description
1 polymer ?
#
loop_
_entity_poly.entity_id
_entity_poly.type
_entity_poly.pdbx_seq_one_letter_code
_entity_poly.pdbx_strand_id
1 'polypeptide(L)'
;MAFQVDKVIKEAIDLLEKNNIEEAKRKLKYAYEVYDRHAWLSKDGKLYEKDVYDRFSKKGVPFKSTHSFDVDVVVLQKNHKVKLIECKVIRKDFLYLYPSDYEKLYTIYRKLKTLGYMPEPIVAVKMPKRKRERLIVLKEEWMKKGFVIKIRFHQSSRRITVDWFVPRKMRNNGKK
;
A
#
# COMPACT_ATOMS: atom_id res chain seq x y z
N MET A 1 22.48 0.41 -9.36
CA MET A 1 22.58 1.00 -8.01
C MET A 1 21.82 0.10 -7.04
N ALA A 2 22.51 -0.52 -6.08
CA ALA A 2 21.93 -1.50 -5.16
C ALA A 2 21.57 -0.84 -3.81
N PHE A 3 20.29 -0.94 -3.44
CA PHE A 3 19.72 -0.97 -2.08
C PHE A 3 20.44 -0.26 -0.92
N GLN A 4 20.31 1.07 -0.84
CA GLN A 4 20.54 1.81 0.42
C GLN A 4 19.32 1.73 1.37
N VAL A 5 18.15 1.44 0.78
CA VAL A 5 16.83 1.32 1.41
C VAL A 5 16.74 0.14 2.39
N ASP A 6 17.34 -1.01 2.04
CA ASP A 6 17.27 -2.24 2.86
C ASP A 6 17.91 -2.09 4.22
N LYS A 7 19.08 -1.44 4.28
CA LYS A 7 19.80 -1.23 5.54
C LYS A 7 19.00 -0.32 6.48
N VAL A 8 18.42 0.77 5.95
CA VAL A 8 17.61 1.70 6.75
C VAL A 8 16.34 1.04 7.28
N ILE A 9 15.63 0.27 6.45
CA ILE A 9 14.42 -0.46 6.88
C ILE A 9 14.76 -1.47 7.97
N LYS A 10 15.84 -2.23 7.77
CA LYS A 10 16.31 -3.22 8.74
C LYS A 10 16.62 -2.56 10.08
N GLU A 11 17.41 -1.51 10.07
CA GLU A 11 17.77 -0.76 11.28
C GLU A 11 16.53 -0.14 11.96
N ALA A 12 15.56 0.36 11.19
CA ALA A 12 14.32 0.88 11.74
C ALA A 12 13.44 -0.21 12.38
N ILE A 13 13.39 -1.40 11.79
CA ILE A 13 12.68 -2.56 12.37
C ILE A 13 13.40 -3.05 13.63
N ASP A 14 14.72 -3.18 13.60
CA ASP A 14 15.51 -3.57 14.78
C ASP A 14 15.28 -2.61 15.96
N LEU A 15 15.15 -1.31 15.68
CA LEU A 15 14.77 -0.30 16.68
C LEU A 15 13.34 -0.50 17.18
N LEU A 16 12.39 -0.88 16.32
CA LEU A 16 11.01 -1.18 16.71
C LEU A 16 10.90 -2.42 17.59
N GLU A 17 11.65 -3.48 17.30
CA GLU A 17 11.70 -4.68 18.15
C GLU A 17 12.21 -4.33 19.55
N LYS A 18 13.17 -3.40 19.65
CA LYS A 18 13.72 -2.89 20.90
C LYS A 18 12.83 -1.84 21.60
N ASN A 19 11.59 -1.65 21.14
CA ASN A 19 10.66 -0.61 21.62
C ASN A 19 11.16 0.85 21.46
N ASN A 20 12.19 1.08 20.64
CA ASN A 20 12.71 2.42 20.39
C ASN A 20 11.99 3.10 19.21
N ILE A 21 10.70 3.39 19.42
CA ILE A 21 9.80 3.88 18.37
C ILE A 21 10.22 5.26 17.85
N GLU A 22 10.63 6.17 18.73
CA GLU A 22 11.00 7.54 18.35
C GLU A 22 12.29 7.60 17.54
N GLU A 23 13.27 6.74 17.86
CA GLU A 23 14.49 6.63 17.05
C GLU A 23 14.20 5.98 15.69
N ALA A 24 13.36 4.94 15.65
CA ALA A 24 12.92 4.34 14.39
C ALA A 24 12.21 5.37 13.49
N LYS A 25 11.32 6.18 14.08
CA LYS A 25 10.67 7.32 13.40
C LYS A 25 11.72 8.30 12.90
N ARG A 26 12.63 8.79 13.74
CA ARG A 26 13.64 9.78 13.35
C ARG A 26 14.53 9.27 12.22
N LYS A 27 14.88 7.99 12.23
CA LYS A 27 15.74 7.38 11.22
C LYS A 27 15.04 7.24 9.87
N LEU A 28 13.78 6.80 9.88
CA LEU A 28 12.95 6.77 8.67
C LEU A 28 12.63 8.19 8.18
N LYS A 29 12.35 9.11 9.09
CA LYS A 29 12.17 10.53 8.82
C LYS A 29 13.41 11.10 8.12
N TYR A 30 14.61 10.84 8.62
CA TYR A 30 15.83 11.31 7.98
C TYR A 30 16.05 10.68 6.61
N ALA A 31 15.78 9.38 6.45
CA ALA A 31 15.94 8.69 5.18
C ALA A 31 14.89 9.05 4.12
N TYR A 32 13.68 9.47 4.52
CA TYR A 32 12.54 9.65 3.63
C TYR A 32 11.90 11.06 3.64
N GLU A 33 12.11 11.89 4.67
CA GLU A 33 11.64 13.30 4.73
C GLU A 33 12.65 14.34 4.20
N VAL A 34 13.82 13.95 3.70
CA VAL A 34 14.61 14.87 2.85
C VAL A 34 13.83 15.21 1.55
N TYR A 35 12.80 14.44 1.22
CA TYR A 35 11.97 14.64 0.03
C TYR A 35 10.50 14.91 0.39
N ASP A 36 10.23 16.20 0.54
CA ASP A 36 9.02 16.89 0.05
C ASP A 36 8.04 17.44 1.10
N ARG A 37 8.36 18.65 1.60
CA ARG A 37 7.43 19.55 2.32
C ARG A 37 6.33 20.15 1.41
N HIS A 38 6.40 19.99 0.09
CA HIS A 38 5.54 20.65 -0.89
C HIS A 38 4.70 19.69 -1.75
N ALA A 39 4.74 18.38 -1.48
CA ALA A 39 4.01 17.37 -2.26
C ALA A 39 2.49 17.45 -2.13
N TRP A 40 1.89 18.45 -1.47
CA TRP A 40 0.47 18.48 -1.08
C TRP A 40 -0.48 19.15 -2.09
N LEU A 41 -0.13 19.23 -3.37
CA LEU A 41 -0.99 19.87 -4.38
C LEU A 41 -1.86 18.84 -5.14
N SER A 42 -2.92 18.35 -4.49
CA SER A 42 -4.20 17.89 -5.07
C SER A 42 -5.15 17.51 -3.91
N LYS A 43 -6.27 18.22 -3.74
CA LYS A 43 -6.98 18.30 -2.43
C LYS A 43 -7.53 16.97 -1.87
N ASP A 44 -8.17 16.10 -2.65
CA ASP A 44 -8.88 14.94 -2.06
C ASP A 44 -7.98 13.71 -1.79
N GLY A 45 -7.09 13.38 -2.73
CA GLY A 45 -6.24 12.19 -2.65
C GLY A 45 -5.24 12.28 -1.51
N LYS A 46 -4.55 13.41 -1.41
CA LYS A 46 -3.50 13.63 -0.43
C LYS A 46 -4.07 13.75 0.99
N LEU A 47 -5.20 14.44 1.16
CA LEU A 47 -5.90 14.44 2.45
C LEU A 47 -6.25 13.01 2.89
N TYR A 48 -6.67 12.15 1.97
CA TYR A 48 -6.92 10.76 2.31
C TYR A 48 -5.65 9.97 2.65
N GLU A 49 -4.56 10.15 1.91
CA GLU A 49 -3.25 9.57 2.27
C GLU A 49 -2.81 9.98 3.69
N LYS A 50 -3.01 11.26 4.05
CA LYS A 50 -2.75 11.78 5.39
C LYS A 50 -3.63 11.10 6.44
N ASP A 51 -4.93 11.01 6.20
CA ASP A 51 -5.87 10.34 7.10
C ASP A 51 -5.42 8.88 7.36
N VAL A 52 -4.96 8.19 6.32
CA VAL A 52 -4.44 6.81 6.41
C VAL A 52 -3.12 6.77 7.18
N TYR A 53 -2.17 7.64 6.85
CA TYR A 53 -0.90 7.77 7.55
C TYR A 53 -1.11 7.98 9.06
N ASP A 54 -1.93 8.98 9.42
CA ASP A 54 -2.21 9.34 10.81
C ASP A 54 -2.90 8.18 11.54
N ARG A 55 -3.80 7.44 10.88
CA ARG A 55 -4.45 6.25 11.45
C ARG A 55 -3.45 5.14 11.80
N PHE A 56 -2.45 4.92 10.95
CA PHE A 56 -1.45 3.87 11.15
C PHE A 56 -0.30 4.29 12.08
N SER A 57 -0.12 5.59 12.34
CA SER A 57 0.88 6.11 13.29
C SER A 57 0.72 5.57 14.72
N LYS A 58 -0.51 5.14 15.09
CA LYS A 58 -0.80 4.54 16.40
C LYS A 58 -0.38 3.07 16.50
N LYS A 59 -0.11 2.40 15.37
CA LYS A 59 0.06 0.93 15.29
C LYS A 59 1.45 0.52 14.78
N GLY A 60 2.30 1.48 14.45
CA GLY A 60 3.61 1.25 13.87
C GLY A 60 4.27 2.57 13.50
N VAL A 61 5.29 2.50 12.66
CA VAL A 61 5.99 3.67 12.15
C VAL A 61 5.66 3.83 10.67
N PRO A 62 4.68 4.70 10.34
CA PRO A 62 4.36 4.99 8.95
C PRO A 62 5.40 5.96 8.36
N PHE A 63 5.65 5.84 7.06
CA PHE A 63 6.40 6.81 6.27
C PHE A 63 5.82 6.85 4.85
N LYS A 64 5.90 8.02 4.20
CA LYS A 64 5.53 8.17 2.79
C LYS A 64 6.68 7.66 1.93
N SER A 65 6.36 6.89 0.89
CA SER A 65 7.37 6.47 -0.08
C SER A 65 7.31 7.35 -1.31
N THR A 66 8.09 8.42 -1.32
CA THR A 66 8.19 9.29 -2.50
C THR A 66 9.08 8.70 -3.61
N HIS A 67 9.97 7.74 -3.29
CA HIS A 67 10.99 7.29 -4.26
C HIS A 67 11.42 5.81 -4.20
N SER A 68 11.33 5.13 -3.05
CA SER A 68 11.98 3.81 -2.86
C SER A 68 11.03 2.59 -2.95
N PHE A 69 9.76 2.83 -2.66
CA PHE A 69 8.72 1.80 -2.65
C PHE A 69 7.51 2.13 -3.54
N ASP A 70 7.45 3.26 -4.26
CA ASP A 70 6.36 3.55 -5.21
C ASP A 70 4.94 3.19 -4.70
N VAL A 71 4.66 3.44 -3.42
CA VAL A 71 3.37 3.19 -2.75
C VAL A 71 3.08 4.38 -1.84
N ASP A 72 1.80 4.70 -1.66
CA ASP A 72 1.43 5.94 -0.95
C ASP A 72 1.90 5.96 0.53
N VAL A 73 1.71 4.87 1.27
CA VAL A 73 2.11 4.76 2.68
C VAL A 73 2.73 3.40 2.98
N VAL A 74 3.89 3.39 3.63
CA VAL A 74 4.50 2.18 4.19
C VAL A 74 4.41 2.26 5.71
N VAL A 75 4.10 1.14 6.38
CA VAL A 75 4.07 1.08 7.85
C VAL A 75 4.95 -0.05 8.33
N LEU A 76 6.01 0.28 9.07
CA LEU A 76 6.82 -0.74 9.75
C LEU A 76 6.22 -1.08 11.10
N GLN A 77 6.20 -2.37 11.43
CA GLN A 77 5.70 -2.89 12.68
C GLN A 77 6.67 -3.95 13.21
N LYS A 78 6.49 -4.31 14.49
CA LYS A 78 7.21 -5.42 15.11
C LYS A 78 6.97 -6.76 14.41
N ASN A 79 7.83 -7.73 14.70
CA ASN A 79 7.94 -9.04 14.08
C ASN A 79 8.15 -8.94 12.56
N HIS A 80 8.98 -7.99 12.11
CA HIS A 80 9.29 -7.78 10.69
C HIS A 80 8.06 -7.55 9.78
N LYS A 81 6.93 -7.10 10.35
CA LYS A 81 5.70 -6.84 9.61
C LYS A 81 5.77 -5.50 8.90
N VAL A 82 5.40 -5.48 7.63
CA VAL A 82 5.41 -4.27 6.81
C VAL A 82 4.08 -4.12 6.09
N LYS A 83 3.33 -3.04 6.30
CA LYS A 83 2.14 -2.75 5.49
C LYS A 83 2.54 -1.87 4.31
N LEU A 84 2.17 -2.27 3.11
CA LEU A 84 2.33 -1.48 1.89
C LEU A 84 0.95 -1.01 1.46
N ILE A 85 0.67 0.28 1.58
CA ILE A 85 -0.69 0.81 1.45
C ILE A 85 -0.76 1.75 0.25
N GLU A 86 -1.61 1.40 -0.71
CA GLU A 86 -2.00 2.23 -1.84
C GLU A 86 -3.38 2.85 -1.58
N CYS A 87 -3.49 4.17 -1.65
CA CYS A 87 -4.71 4.93 -1.38
C CYS A 87 -5.45 5.25 -2.68
N LYS A 88 -6.74 4.91 -2.75
CA LYS A 88 -7.61 5.21 -3.89
C LYS A 88 -8.87 5.92 -3.44
N VAL A 89 -9.10 7.13 -3.97
CA VAL A 89 -10.37 7.86 -3.82
C VAL A 89 -11.25 7.58 -5.03
N ILE A 90 -12.40 6.95 -4.80
CA ILE A 90 -13.33 6.52 -5.85
C ILE A 90 -14.61 7.36 -5.76
N ARG A 91 -14.92 8.12 -6.81
CA ARG A 91 -16.17 8.91 -6.90
C ARG A 91 -17.35 8.13 -7.48
N LYS A 92 -17.08 6.97 -8.08
CA LYS A 92 -18.06 6.02 -8.63
C LYS A 92 -18.39 4.92 -7.62
N ASP A 93 -19.40 4.11 -7.91
CA ASP A 93 -19.76 2.93 -7.11
C ASP A 93 -18.88 1.71 -7.37
N PHE A 94 -17.91 1.83 -8.29
CA PHE A 94 -16.96 0.77 -8.57
C PHE A 94 -15.61 1.30 -9.04
N LEU A 95 -14.58 0.47 -8.87
CA LEU A 95 -13.24 0.62 -9.43
C LEU A 95 -12.76 -0.76 -9.90
N TYR A 96 -12.02 -0.76 -11.01
CA TYR A 96 -11.26 -1.92 -11.45
C TYR A 96 -9.78 -1.60 -11.26
N LEU A 97 -9.05 -2.53 -10.66
CA LEU A 97 -7.59 -2.53 -10.61
C LEU A 97 -7.11 -3.62 -11.56
N TYR A 98 -6.47 -3.19 -12.64
CA TYR A 98 -5.80 -4.05 -13.61
C TYR A 98 -4.42 -4.46 -13.10
N PRO A 99 -3.82 -5.52 -13.67
CA PRO A 99 -2.47 -5.95 -13.30
C PRO A 99 -1.43 -4.84 -13.28
N SER A 100 -1.46 -3.94 -14.26
CA SER A 100 -0.60 -2.76 -14.32
C SER A 100 -0.76 -1.82 -13.13
N ASP A 101 -1.95 -1.76 -12.51
CA ASP A 101 -2.24 -0.86 -11.39
C ASP A 101 -1.60 -1.33 -10.08
N TYR A 102 -1.28 -2.63 -9.94
CA TYR A 102 -0.68 -3.20 -8.73
C TYR A 102 0.68 -3.88 -8.97
N GLU A 103 1.22 -3.84 -10.19
CA GLU A 103 2.50 -4.46 -10.55
C GLU A 103 3.67 -3.96 -9.69
N LYS A 104 3.74 -2.65 -9.46
CA LYS A 104 4.76 -2.02 -8.61
C LYS A 104 4.66 -2.49 -7.15
N LEU A 105 3.45 -2.46 -6.61
CA LEU A 105 3.15 -2.98 -5.27
C LEU A 105 3.55 -4.45 -5.13
N TYR A 106 3.25 -5.28 -6.14
CA TYR A 106 3.61 -6.69 -6.15
C TYR A 106 5.13 -6.92 -6.23
N THR A 107 5.83 -6.15 -7.04
CA THR A 107 7.29 -6.21 -7.17
C THR A 107 7.97 -5.99 -5.81
N ILE A 108 7.49 -5.01 -5.06
CA ILE A 108 8.04 -4.65 -3.76
C ILE A 108 7.66 -5.65 -2.69
N TYR A 109 6.41 -6.10 -2.70
CA TYR A 109 5.97 -7.21 -1.87
C TYR A 109 6.90 -8.43 -2.00
N ARG A 110 7.27 -8.79 -3.23
CA ARG A 110 8.19 -9.90 -3.50
C ARG A 110 9.60 -9.63 -2.98
N LYS A 111 10.14 -8.43 -3.22
CA LYS A 111 11.46 -8.01 -2.70
C LYS A 111 11.53 -8.11 -1.18
N LEU A 112 10.55 -7.55 -0.47
CA LEU A 112 10.49 -7.60 0.99
C LEU A 112 10.38 -9.03 1.53
N LYS A 113 9.59 -9.90 0.87
CA LYS A 113 9.55 -11.34 1.24
C LYS A 113 10.92 -12.01 1.09
N THR A 114 11.64 -11.75 0.00
CA THR A 114 12.97 -12.31 -0.21
C THR A 114 13.96 -11.86 0.86
N LEU A 115 13.77 -10.66 1.41
CA LEU A 115 14.59 -10.10 2.49
C LEU A 115 14.17 -10.59 3.90
N GLY A 116 13.18 -11.49 3.99
CA GLY A 116 12.73 -12.06 5.26
C GLY A 116 11.65 -11.25 5.99
N TYR A 117 11.10 -10.20 5.38
CA TYR A 117 9.98 -9.45 5.95
C TYR A 117 8.63 -10.13 5.72
N MET A 118 7.63 -9.70 6.48
CA MET A 118 6.22 -10.11 6.34
C MET A 118 5.39 -8.96 5.75
N PRO A 119 5.48 -8.70 4.42
CA PRO A 119 4.72 -7.62 3.80
C PRO A 119 3.23 -7.96 3.67
N GLU A 120 2.38 -6.96 3.92
CA GLU A 120 0.93 -7.00 3.76
C GLU A 120 0.52 -5.88 2.79
N PRO A 121 0.24 -6.21 1.51
CA PRO A 121 -0.17 -5.23 0.51
C PRO A 121 -1.65 -4.91 0.68
N ILE A 122 -1.96 -3.62 0.76
CA ILE A 122 -3.28 -3.11 1.10
C ILE A 122 -3.67 -2.03 0.09
N VAL A 123 -4.89 -2.11 -0.41
CA VAL A 123 -5.55 -0.98 -1.09
C VAL A 123 -6.52 -0.34 -0.10
N ALA A 124 -6.21 0.87 0.32
CA ALA A 124 -7.09 1.71 1.13
C ALA A 124 -8.02 2.49 0.20
N VAL A 125 -9.32 2.25 0.32
CA VAL A 125 -10.32 2.82 -0.58
C VAL A 125 -11.25 3.76 0.17
N LYS A 126 -11.37 5.00 -0.29
CA LYS A 126 -12.38 5.97 0.16
C LYS A 126 -13.38 6.23 -0.95
N MET A 127 -14.67 6.13 -0.63
CA MET A 127 -15.79 6.48 -1.50
C MET A 127 -16.54 7.68 -0.90
N PRO A 128 -16.13 8.93 -1.19
CA PRO A 128 -16.61 10.12 -0.48
C PRO A 128 -18.12 10.32 -0.59
N LYS A 129 -18.69 10.16 -1.80
CA LYS A 129 -20.15 10.28 -2.04
C LYS A 129 -20.98 9.27 -1.24
N ARG A 130 -20.37 8.19 -0.77
CA ARG A 130 -21.02 7.13 0.01
C ARG A 130 -20.68 7.20 1.49
N LYS A 131 -19.79 8.12 1.90
CA LYS A 131 -19.23 8.21 3.26
C LYS A 131 -18.74 6.85 3.76
N ARG A 132 -18.08 6.09 2.87
CA ARG A 132 -17.54 4.77 3.17
C ARG A 132 -16.07 4.69 2.86
N GLU A 133 -15.39 3.88 3.65
CA GLU A 133 -13.98 3.55 3.47
C GLU A 133 -13.78 2.06 3.75
N ARG A 134 -12.81 1.43 3.07
CA ARG A 134 -12.44 0.04 3.31
C ARG A 134 -10.95 -0.18 3.04
N LEU A 135 -10.30 -0.92 3.92
CA LEU A 135 -8.98 -1.50 3.66
C LEU A 135 -9.16 -2.88 3.01
N ILE A 136 -8.45 -3.12 1.92
CA ILE A 136 -8.51 -4.37 1.16
C ILE A 136 -7.11 -4.96 1.16
N VAL A 137 -6.91 -6.05 1.88
CA VAL A 137 -5.66 -6.81 1.82
C VAL A 137 -5.63 -7.59 0.51
N LEU A 138 -4.64 -7.30 -0.34
CA LEU A 138 -4.43 -8.03 -1.58
C LEU A 138 -3.74 -9.35 -1.27
N LYS A 139 -4.31 -10.45 -1.76
CA LYS A 139 -3.68 -11.77 -1.62
C LYS A 139 -2.63 -11.98 -2.70
N GLU A 140 -1.57 -12.73 -2.39
CA GLU A 140 -0.47 -13.00 -3.33
C GLU A 140 -0.99 -13.64 -4.63
N GLU A 141 -1.96 -14.55 -4.54
CA GLU A 141 -2.56 -15.21 -5.70
C GLU A 141 -3.31 -14.25 -6.64
N TRP A 142 -3.85 -13.14 -6.14
CA TRP A 142 -4.53 -12.13 -6.96
C TRP A 142 -3.54 -11.25 -7.71
N MET A 143 -2.35 -11.03 -7.14
CA MET A 143 -1.32 -10.19 -7.74
C MET A 143 -0.35 -10.97 -8.64
N LYS A 144 -0.14 -12.27 -8.39
CA LYS A 144 0.78 -13.13 -9.15
C LYS A 144 0.33 -13.42 -10.58
N LYS A 145 -0.97 -13.33 -10.84
CA LYS A 145 -1.62 -13.70 -12.11
C LYS A 145 -2.45 -12.51 -12.55
N GLY A 146 -2.59 -12.29 -13.86
CA GLY A 146 -3.26 -11.13 -14.49
C GLY A 146 -4.76 -10.98 -14.19
N PHE A 147 -5.13 -10.98 -12.92
CA PHE A 147 -6.47 -10.78 -12.41
C PHE A 147 -6.78 -9.31 -12.39
N VAL A 148 -8.00 -8.99 -12.76
CA VAL A 148 -8.60 -7.69 -12.51
C VAL A 148 -9.35 -7.79 -11.19
N ILE A 149 -9.03 -6.89 -10.27
CA ILE A 149 -9.70 -6.78 -8.98
C ILE A 149 -10.81 -5.73 -9.12
N LYS A 150 -12.05 -6.13 -8.83
CA LYS A 150 -13.21 -5.27 -8.87
C LYS A 150 -13.63 -4.92 -7.47
N ILE A 151 -13.65 -3.63 -7.18
CA ILE A 151 -14.09 -3.08 -5.91
C ILE A 151 -15.42 -2.41 -6.17
N ARG A 152 -16.47 -2.81 -5.44
CA ARG A 152 -17.84 -2.34 -5.70
C ARG A 152 -18.54 -1.93 -4.41
N PHE A 153 -19.24 -0.81 -4.44
CA PHE A 153 -20.22 -0.44 -3.43
C PHE A 153 -21.60 -0.96 -3.80
N HIS A 154 -22.24 -1.68 -2.89
CA HIS A 154 -23.62 -2.13 -3.02
C HIS A 154 -24.54 -1.16 -2.27
N GLN A 155 -25.42 -0.48 -3.00
CA GLN A 155 -26.32 0.51 -2.41
C GLN A 155 -27.28 -0.12 -1.40
N SER A 156 -27.85 -1.30 -1.72
CA SER A 156 -28.80 -2.02 -0.86
C SER A 156 -28.20 -2.43 0.48
N SER A 157 -27.00 -3.02 0.49
CA SER A 157 -26.35 -3.47 1.73
C SER A 157 -25.43 -2.43 2.36
N ARG A 158 -25.18 -1.31 1.67
CA ARG A 158 -24.18 -0.29 2.03
C ARG A 158 -22.76 -0.85 2.26
N ARG A 159 -22.46 -2.02 1.69
CA ARG A 159 -21.15 -2.70 1.80
C ARG A 159 -20.29 -2.42 0.58
N ILE A 160 -18.99 -2.27 0.81
CA ILE A 160 -17.98 -2.38 -0.25
C ILE A 160 -17.62 -3.87 -0.37
N THR A 161 -17.62 -4.46 -1.55
CA THR A 161 -17.21 -5.84 -1.83
C THR A 161 -16.00 -5.83 -2.77
N VAL A 162 -15.30 -6.96 -2.81
CA VAL A 162 -14.12 -7.17 -3.65
C VAL A 162 -14.29 -8.50 -4.36
N ASP A 163 -14.32 -8.44 -5.68
CA ASP A 163 -14.34 -9.60 -6.58
C ASP A 163 -13.05 -9.61 -7.42
N TRP A 164 -12.68 -10.74 -8.00
CA TRP A 164 -11.54 -10.84 -8.93
C TRP A 164 -11.86 -11.77 -10.08
N PHE A 165 -11.31 -11.48 -11.26
CA PHE A 165 -11.52 -12.30 -12.47
C PHE A 165 -10.35 -12.15 -13.46
N VAL A 166 -10.14 -13.14 -14.33
CA VAL A 166 -9.16 -13.03 -15.43
C VAL A 166 -9.85 -12.46 -16.67
N PRO A 167 -9.36 -11.38 -17.28
CA PRO A 167 -9.93 -10.86 -18.53
C PRO A 167 -9.84 -11.90 -19.66
N ARG A 168 -10.91 -12.03 -20.46
CA ARG A 168 -10.94 -12.98 -21.61
C ARG A 168 -9.79 -12.77 -22.59
N LYS A 169 -9.36 -11.53 -22.82
CA LYS A 169 -8.22 -11.22 -23.71
C LYS A 169 -6.89 -11.78 -23.22
N MET A 170 -6.68 -11.91 -21.90
CA MET A 170 -5.45 -12.47 -21.33
C MET A 170 -5.42 -14.01 -21.34
N ARG A 171 -6.56 -14.69 -21.50
CA ARG A 171 -6.61 -16.16 -21.64
C ARG A 171 -6.02 -16.65 -22.97
N ASN A 172 -6.04 -15.84 -24.02
CA ASN A 172 -5.60 -16.25 -25.36
C ASN A 172 -4.08 -16.09 -25.59
N ASN A 173 -3.37 -15.35 -24.75
CA ASN A 173 -1.92 -15.18 -24.85
C ASN A 173 -1.11 -16.29 -24.15
N GLY A 174 -1.77 -17.20 -23.42
CA GLY A 174 -1.13 -18.39 -22.81
C GLY A 174 -1.24 -19.65 -23.68
N LYS A 175 -1.74 -19.52 -24.90
CA LYS A 175 -1.80 -20.58 -25.92
C LYS A 175 -1.06 -20.10 -27.19
N LYS A 176 0.24 -19.84 -27.07
CA LYS A 176 1.17 -19.81 -28.20
C LYS A 176 2.49 -20.39 -27.73
#